data_AF-B5D111-F1
#
_entry.id   AF-B5D111-F1
#
_cell.length_a   1.000
_cell.length_b   1.000
_cell.length_c   1.000
_cell.angle_alpha   90.00
_cell.angle_beta   90.00
_cell.angle_gamma   90.00
#
_symmetry.space_group_name_H-M   'P 1'
#
loop_
_entity.id
_entity.type
_entity.pdbx_description
1 polymer ?
#
loop_
_entity_poly.entity_id
_entity_poly.type
_entity_poly.pdbx_seq_one_letter_code
_entity_poly.pdbx_strand_id
1 'polypeptide(L)'
;MEKLNSPDTVLMLMEEYPVEMDIYDDVLYVVMAKADTFIHLFNKRTGKLLKRMGTVGNGPEDVLSPEFVRNNYENRAIQKGIEMYDMNKKNRFIAYSDSLGSFTKLPEDYLGWGSLNLNQKYLVGKHIGEKNSLFQIYDLRTRRITNVPVYPEPSSALTDKVQDNLWLMYSANVLCNLNLHKIFVSMYYFDMIQVYDLQGKLQNVICLGKDGDNNEKQFRKLLDRKNYVGYIQCYATSDYAYFRRSLKDGETGDAMNNQIAQVDWNGMVTHVWEVGQGMTSGFCIDQDRYLYCIKKGELQNEEAFLILRYALS
;
A
#
# COMPACT_ATOMS: atom_id res chain seq x y z
N MET A 1 7.88 -18.61 11.65
CA MET A 1 8.05 -18.10 10.27
C MET A 1 7.77 -19.26 9.35
N GLU A 2 6.72 -19.12 8.55
CA GLU A 2 6.21 -20.18 7.68
C GLU A 2 6.58 -19.87 6.24
N LYS A 3 6.97 -20.88 5.46
CA LYS A 3 7.31 -20.69 4.04
C LYS A 3 6.09 -20.97 3.18
N LEU A 4 5.66 -19.97 2.41
CA LEU A 4 4.65 -20.15 1.37
C LEU A 4 5.35 -20.69 0.13
N ASN A 5 5.12 -21.99 -0.12
CA ASN A 5 5.64 -22.70 -1.29
C ASN A 5 4.48 -23.03 -2.25
N SER A 6 4.79 -23.18 -3.53
CA SER A 6 3.87 -23.65 -4.58
C SER A 6 2.64 -22.75 -4.82
N PRO A 7 2.83 -21.52 -5.34
CA PRO A 7 1.71 -20.70 -5.77
C PRO A 7 1.00 -21.27 -6.99
N ASP A 8 -0.31 -21.00 -7.08
CA ASP A 8 -1.02 -21.09 -8.35
C ASP A 8 -0.74 -19.83 -9.18
N THR A 9 -0.44 -19.99 -10.46
CA THR A 9 -0.46 -18.86 -11.40
C THR A 9 -1.90 -18.62 -11.84
N VAL A 10 -2.47 -17.50 -11.43
CA VAL A 10 -3.85 -17.12 -11.76
C VAL A 10 -3.92 -16.55 -13.17
N LEU A 11 -2.96 -15.69 -13.51
CA LEU A 11 -2.85 -15.08 -14.82
C LEU A 11 -1.41 -14.68 -15.12
N MET A 12 -1.15 -14.54 -16.41
CA MET A 12 0.11 -14.14 -17.00
C MET A 12 -0.17 -13.02 -17.99
N LEU A 13 0.59 -11.94 -17.86
CA LEU A 13 0.46 -10.73 -18.66
C LEU A 13 1.78 -10.51 -19.40
N MET A 14 1.70 -10.51 -20.72
CA MET A 14 2.81 -10.16 -21.61
C MET A 14 2.62 -8.70 -21.99
N GLU A 15 3.69 -7.90 -21.92
CA GLU A 15 3.71 -6.48 -22.30
C GLU A 15 2.72 -5.56 -21.55
N GLU A 16 1.95 -6.07 -20.58
CA GLU A 16 1.12 -5.26 -19.67
C GLU A 16 1.81 -5.11 -18.30
N TYR A 17 1.65 -3.94 -17.66
CA TYR A 17 2.40 -3.56 -16.45
C TYR A 17 1.47 -3.43 -15.23
N PRO A 18 1.07 -4.52 -14.56
CA PRO A 18 0.24 -4.45 -13.37
C PRO A 18 1.03 -3.83 -12.21
N VAL A 19 0.44 -2.83 -11.56
CA VAL A 19 1.06 -2.09 -10.45
C VAL A 19 0.45 -2.51 -9.12
N GLU A 20 -0.88 -2.43 -9.02
CA GLU A 20 -1.60 -2.68 -7.79
C GLU A 20 -2.83 -3.53 -8.04
N MET A 21 -3.33 -4.22 -7.01
CA MET A 21 -4.57 -4.97 -7.12
C MET A 21 -5.39 -4.95 -5.83
N ASP A 22 -6.70 -5.14 -5.98
CA ASP A 22 -7.64 -5.39 -4.90
C ASP A 22 -8.72 -6.38 -5.38
N ILE A 23 -9.48 -6.96 -4.46
CA ILE A 23 -10.47 -8.01 -4.73
C ILE A 23 -11.82 -7.61 -4.15
N TYR A 24 -12.87 -7.81 -4.94
CA TYR A 24 -14.25 -7.78 -4.50
C TYR A 24 -14.99 -8.97 -5.11
N ASP A 25 -15.64 -9.78 -4.28
CA ASP A 25 -16.26 -11.05 -4.66
C ASP A 25 -15.32 -11.93 -5.48
N ASP A 26 -15.73 -12.36 -6.69
CA ASP A 26 -14.94 -13.18 -7.61
C ASP A 26 -14.14 -12.35 -8.63
N VAL A 27 -14.05 -11.02 -8.44
CA VAL A 27 -13.36 -10.10 -9.36
C VAL A 27 -12.07 -9.59 -8.76
N LEU A 28 -10.98 -9.75 -9.53
CA LEU A 28 -9.68 -9.16 -9.27
C LEU A 28 -9.57 -7.87 -10.07
N TYR A 29 -9.41 -6.75 -9.37
CA TYR A 29 -9.22 -5.42 -9.93
C TYR A 29 -7.73 -5.12 -9.99
N VAL A 30 -7.18 -4.90 -11.17
CA VAL A 30 -5.75 -4.68 -11.37
C VAL A 30 -5.51 -3.31 -11.99
N VAL A 31 -4.79 -2.45 -11.29
CA VAL A 31 -4.33 -1.16 -11.80
C VAL A 31 -3.13 -1.40 -12.72
N MET A 32 -3.21 -0.84 -13.92
CA MET A 32 -2.22 -1.03 -15.00
C MET A 32 -1.48 0.28 -15.25
N ALA A 33 -0.15 0.19 -15.33
CA ALA A 33 0.68 1.25 -15.88
C ALA A 33 0.80 1.09 -17.40
N LYS A 34 1.09 2.21 -18.09
CA LYS A 34 1.37 2.25 -19.53
C LYS A 34 0.25 1.64 -20.40
N ALA A 35 -1.01 1.78 -19.98
CA ALA A 35 -2.18 1.32 -20.71
C ALA A 35 -3.15 2.48 -20.97
N ASP A 36 -3.97 2.36 -22.02
CA ASP A 36 -5.01 3.37 -22.34
C ASP A 36 -6.13 3.39 -21.30
N THR A 37 -6.33 2.28 -20.59
CA THR A 37 -7.26 2.13 -19.48
C THR A 37 -6.51 1.79 -18.20
N PHE A 38 -6.86 2.45 -17.10
CA PHE A 38 -6.10 2.30 -15.86
C PHE A 38 -6.41 1.01 -15.10
N ILE A 39 -7.60 0.41 -15.27
CA ILE A 39 -8.02 -0.77 -14.50
C ILE A 39 -8.52 -1.90 -15.38
N HIS A 40 -7.93 -3.07 -15.20
CA HIS A 40 -8.31 -4.32 -15.85
C HIS A 40 -8.93 -5.25 -14.81
N LEU A 41 -10.10 -5.80 -15.12
CA LEU A 41 -10.87 -6.67 -14.24
C LEU A 41 -10.75 -8.10 -14.74
N PHE A 42 -10.35 -9.01 -13.86
CA PHE A 42 -10.21 -10.43 -14.15
C PHE A 42 -11.08 -11.24 -13.21
N ASN A 43 -11.53 -12.41 -13.65
CA ASN A 43 -12.10 -13.38 -12.72
C ASN A 43 -10.96 -13.97 -11.87
N LYS A 44 -11.03 -13.84 -10.53
CA LYS A 44 -9.92 -14.20 -9.62
C LYS A 44 -9.59 -15.70 -9.58
N ARG A 45 -10.48 -16.55 -10.11
CA ARG A 45 -10.33 -18.02 -10.14
C ARG A 45 -9.78 -18.52 -11.47
N THR A 46 -10.29 -17.97 -12.57
CA THR A 46 -9.99 -18.44 -13.93
C THR A 46 -8.94 -17.60 -14.64
N GLY A 47 -8.63 -16.40 -14.13
CA GLY A 47 -7.73 -15.45 -14.79
C GLY A 47 -8.32 -14.80 -16.05
N LYS A 48 -9.56 -15.12 -16.42
CA LYS A 48 -10.20 -14.58 -17.62
C LYS A 48 -10.43 -13.07 -17.47
N LEU A 49 -10.00 -12.29 -18.46
CA LEU A 49 -10.32 -10.86 -18.57
C LEU A 49 -11.84 -10.69 -18.70
N LEU A 50 -12.41 -9.88 -17.81
CA LEU A 50 -13.82 -9.52 -17.78
C LEU A 50 -14.04 -8.18 -18.47
N LYS A 51 -13.25 -7.17 -18.11
CA LYS A 51 -13.40 -5.80 -18.62
C LYS A 51 -12.14 -4.96 -18.46
N ARG A 52 -12.01 -3.93 -19.28
CA ARG A 52 -11.02 -2.83 -19.14
C ARG A 52 -11.78 -1.52 -19.01
N MET A 53 -11.42 -0.67 -18.06
CA MET A 53 -12.19 0.55 -17.74
C MET A 53 -11.31 1.74 -17.34
N GLY A 54 -11.89 2.93 -17.45
CA GLY A 54 -11.31 4.19 -17.04
C GLY A 54 -10.18 4.64 -17.96
N THR A 55 -10.53 5.43 -18.96
CA THR A 55 -9.59 6.02 -19.91
C THR A 55 -8.57 6.89 -19.16
N VAL A 56 -7.30 6.71 -19.48
CA VAL A 56 -6.22 7.56 -18.97
C VAL A 56 -6.15 8.82 -19.82
N GLY A 57 -6.32 9.99 -19.20
CA GLY A 57 -6.38 11.24 -19.94
C GLY A 57 -6.85 12.46 -19.14
N ASN A 58 -7.12 13.53 -19.87
CA ASN A 58 -7.50 14.82 -19.29
C ASN A 58 -8.98 15.17 -19.47
N GLY A 59 -9.76 14.32 -20.12
CA GLY A 59 -11.21 14.46 -20.25
C GLY A 59 -11.95 14.52 -18.91
N PRO A 60 -13.24 14.89 -18.95
CA PRO A 60 -14.06 15.07 -17.76
C PRO A 60 -14.29 13.76 -16.99
N GLU A 61 -14.28 12.63 -17.68
CA GLU A 61 -14.46 11.28 -17.13
C GLU A 61 -13.15 10.46 -17.14
N ASP A 62 -12.05 11.06 -17.60
CA ASP A 62 -10.75 10.42 -17.63
C ASP A 62 -10.06 10.49 -16.26
N VAL A 63 -9.17 9.54 -16.03
CA VAL A 63 -8.30 9.48 -14.85
C VAL A 63 -6.84 9.79 -15.21
N LEU A 64 -6.06 10.23 -14.23
CA LEU A 64 -4.63 10.56 -14.36
C LEU A 64 -3.77 9.76 -13.37
N SER A 65 -4.17 9.68 -12.11
CA SER A 65 -3.40 8.98 -11.08
C SER A 65 -4.34 8.27 -10.09
N PRO A 66 -5.09 7.27 -10.55
CA PRO A 66 -6.02 6.52 -9.73
C PRO A 66 -5.30 5.54 -8.78
N GLU A 67 -5.76 5.48 -7.54
CA GLU A 67 -5.31 4.56 -6.50
C GLU A 67 -6.50 3.96 -5.75
N PHE A 68 -6.30 2.81 -5.11
CA PHE A 68 -7.29 2.22 -4.21
C PHE A 68 -7.32 2.95 -2.87
N VAL A 69 -8.53 3.17 -2.34
CA VAL A 69 -8.70 3.57 -0.94
C VAL A 69 -8.28 2.39 -0.04
N ARG A 70 -7.36 2.64 0.90
CA ARG A 70 -6.66 1.59 1.66
C ARG A 70 -7.54 0.85 2.67
N ASN A 71 -8.66 1.45 3.09
CA ASN A 71 -9.63 0.87 4.02
C ASN A 71 -10.94 0.40 3.33
N ASN A 72 -10.88 -0.01 2.05
CA ASN A 72 -12.04 -0.50 1.29
C ASN A 72 -12.85 -1.60 2.01
N TYR A 73 -12.20 -2.41 2.84
CA TYR A 73 -12.85 -3.45 3.64
C TYR A 73 -13.97 -2.91 4.56
N GLU A 74 -13.91 -1.65 5.01
CA GLU A 74 -14.91 -1.05 5.89
C GLU A 74 -16.28 -0.88 5.20
N ASN A 75 -16.30 -0.72 3.88
CA ASN A 75 -17.52 -0.43 3.13
C ASN A 75 -18.01 -1.61 2.28
N ARG A 76 -17.31 -2.76 2.27
CA ARG A 76 -17.62 -3.91 1.37
C ARG A 76 -19.05 -4.44 1.45
N ALA A 77 -19.68 -4.39 2.62
CA ALA A 77 -21.05 -4.86 2.80
C ALA A 77 -22.11 -3.93 2.16
N ILE A 78 -21.76 -2.66 1.93
CA ILE A 78 -22.66 -1.61 1.44
C ILE A 78 -22.33 -1.27 -0.02
N GLN A 79 -21.05 -1.20 -0.35
CA GLN A 79 -20.55 -0.88 -1.69
C GLN A 79 -20.32 -2.17 -2.47
N LYS A 80 -21.00 -2.32 -3.61
CA LYS A 80 -20.87 -3.46 -4.55
C LYS A 80 -19.66 -3.31 -5.50
N GLY A 81 -18.53 -2.83 -4.97
CA GLY A 81 -17.36 -2.48 -5.75
C GLY A 81 -16.23 -1.94 -4.88
N ILE A 82 -15.21 -1.38 -5.52
CA ILE A 82 -13.99 -0.91 -4.85
C ILE A 82 -13.92 0.61 -4.91
N GLU A 83 -13.80 1.28 -3.76
CA GLU A 83 -13.62 2.74 -3.72
C GLU A 83 -12.19 3.10 -4.15
N MET A 84 -12.13 4.06 -5.05
CA MET A 84 -10.90 4.57 -5.65
C MET A 84 -10.87 6.07 -5.59
N TYR A 85 -9.68 6.64 -5.74
CA TYR A 85 -9.50 8.07 -5.83
C TYR A 85 -8.41 8.42 -6.83
N ASP A 86 -8.54 9.56 -7.48
CA ASP A 86 -7.52 10.12 -8.34
C ASP A 86 -6.76 11.23 -7.60
N MET A 87 -5.47 11.03 -7.39
CA MET A 87 -4.64 12.02 -6.69
C MET A 87 -4.57 13.36 -7.42
N ASN A 88 -4.47 13.34 -8.75
CA ASN A 88 -4.24 14.52 -9.56
C ASN A 88 -5.55 15.26 -9.86
N LYS A 89 -6.63 14.53 -10.17
CA LYS A 89 -7.96 15.10 -10.39
C LYS A 89 -8.70 15.42 -9.08
N LYS A 90 -8.18 14.94 -7.94
CA LYS A 90 -8.73 15.11 -6.58
C LYS A 90 -10.20 14.72 -6.49
N ASN A 91 -10.53 13.59 -7.08
CA ASN A 91 -11.87 13.02 -7.04
C ASN A 91 -11.81 11.59 -6.53
N ARG A 92 -12.97 11.07 -6.15
CA ARG A 92 -13.19 9.68 -5.76
C ARG A 92 -14.36 9.11 -6.53
N PHE A 93 -14.35 7.81 -6.71
CA PHE A 93 -15.36 7.06 -7.45
C PHE A 93 -15.33 5.60 -7.02
N ILE A 94 -16.33 4.82 -7.45
CA ILE A 94 -16.39 3.38 -7.18
C ILE A 94 -16.15 2.65 -8.50
N ALA A 95 -15.24 1.69 -8.51
CA ALA A 95 -15.09 0.74 -9.59
C ALA A 95 -16.01 -0.46 -9.34
N TYR A 96 -17.12 -0.54 -10.09
CA TYR A 96 -18.01 -1.69 -10.10
C TYR A 96 -17.46 -2.77 -11.03
N SER A 97 -18.07 -3.96 -11.03
CA SER A 97 -17.63 -5.06 -11.90
C SER A 97 -17.84 -4.79 -13.39
N ASP A 98 -18.69 -3.81 -13.72
CA ASP A 98 -19.12 -3.51 -15.09
C ASP A 98 -19.00 -2.03 -15.47
N SER A 99 -18.67 -1.13 -14.55
CA SER A 99 -18.73 0.30 -14.78
C SER A 99 -17.92 1.08 -13.75
N LEU A 100 -17.66 2.36 -14.05
CA LEU A 100 -17.20 3.33 -13.05
C LEU A 100 -18.40 4.14 -12.56
N GLY A 101 -18.49 4.31 -11.25
CA GLY A 101 -19.44 5.21 -10.62
C GLY A 101 -19.11 6.67 -10.87
N SER A 102 -20.00 7.56 -10.42
CA SER A 102 -19.82 8.99 -10.57
C SER A 102 -18.60 9.52 -9.81
N PHE A 103 -17.86 10.42 -10.44
CA PHE A 103 -16.72 11.10 -9.83
C PHE A 103 -17.20 12.20 -8.88
N THR A 104 -16.85 12.06 -7.60
CA THR A 104 -17.15 13.03 -6.54
C THR A 104 -15.86 13.72 -6.13
N LYS A 105 -15.87 15.05 -6.01
CA LYS A 105 -14.68 15.78 -5.54
C LYS A 105 -14.33 15.43 -4.10
N LEU A 106 -13.04 15.26 -3.84
CA LEU A 106 -12.50 15.27 -2.48
C LEU A 106 -12.62 16.70 -1.91
N PRO A 107 -12.61 16.88 -0.58
CA PRO A 107 -12.63 18.20 0.04
C PRO A 107 -11.56 19.13 -0.54
N GLU A 108 -11.81 20.44 -0.62
CA GLU A 108 -10.86 21.41 -1.21
C GLU A 108 -9.49 21.40 -0.51
N ASP A 109 -9.50 21.16 0.81
CA ASP A 109 -8.29 21.06 1.64
C ASP A 109 -7.49 19.77 1.39
N TYR A 110 -7.93 18.88 0.49
CA TYR A 110 -7.19 17.70 0.08
C TYR A 110 -6.02 18.09 -0.83
N LEU A 111 -4.81 17.75 -0.40
CA LEU A 111 -3.56 18.18 -1.04
C LEU A 111 -2.90 17.11 -1.92
N GLY A 112 -3.58 16.00 -2.23
CA GLY A 112 -2.99 14.90 -3.01
C GLY A 112 -2.21 13.95 -2.10
N TRP A 113 -2.94 13.07 -1.42
CA TRP A 113 -2.37 12.14 -0.44
C TRP A 113 -2.23 10.74 -1.04
N GLY A 114 -1.04 10.17 -0.96
CA GLY A 114 -0.83 8.74 -1.19
C GLY A 114 -1.33 7.91 -0.02
N SER A 115 -1.63 6.64 -0.26
CA SER A 115 -2.16 5.73 0.77
C SER A 115 -3.41 6.29 1.48
N LEU A 116 -4.37 6.84 0.73
CA LEU A 116 -5.56 7.45 1.31
C LEU A 116 -6.45 6.40 1.98
N ASN A 117 -6.84 6.69 3.22
CA ASN A 117 -7.89 6.03 3.97
C ASN A 117 -8.99 7.05 4.24
N LEU A 118 -10.27 6.67 4.15
CA LEU A 118 -11.35 7.62 4.38
C LEU A 118 -12.62 6.96 4.91
N ASN A 119 -13.40 7.74 5.65
CA ASN A 119 -14.80 7.45 5.94
C ASN A 119 -15.59 8.78 5.99
N GLN A 120 -16.81 8.76 6.50
CA GLN A 120 -17.66 9.95 6.61
C GLN A 120 -17.10 11.05 7.54
N LYS A 121 -16.14 10.73 8.40
CA LYS A 121 -15.62 11.62 9.46
C LYS A 121 -14.16 12.02 9.22
N TYR A 122 -13.36 11.15 8.61
CA TYR A 122 -11.91 11.32 8.51
C TYR A 122 -11.40 11.03 7.11
N LEU A 123 -10.39 11.79 6.70
CA LEU A 123 -9.42 11.40 5.68
C LEU A 123 -8.07 11.24 6.38
N VAL A 124 -7.33 10.20 6.06
CA VAL A 124 -5.98 9.95 6.60
C VAL A 124 -5.07 9.45 5.48
N GLY A 125 -3.91 10.07 5.31
CA GLY A 125 -2.97 9.65 4.27
C GLY A 125 -1.63 10.40 4.31
N LYS A 126 -0.69 10.00 3.47
CA LYS A 126 0.60 10.68 3.33
C LYS A 126 0.49 11.79 2.29
N HIS A 127 0.65 13.04 2.70
CA HIS A 127 0.79 14.15 1.75
C HIS A 127 2.11 14.02 0.97
N ILE A 128 2.00 13.96 -0.36
CA ILE A 128 3.12 13.89 -1.28
C ILE A 128 3.76 15.27 -1.38
N GLY A 129 5.06 15.36 -1.05
CA GLY A 129 5.81 16.62 -1.08
C GLY A 129 5.87 17.37 0.26
N GLU A 130 5.10 16.99 1.28
CA GLU A 130 5.28 17.51 2.63
C GLU A 130 6.52 16.90 3.29
N LYS A 131 7.46 17.77 3.65
CA LYS A 131 8.78 17.39 4.17
C LYS A 131 8.79 17.16 5.68
N ASN A 132 7.85 17.77 6.41
CA ASN A 132 7.89 17.82 7.87
C ASN A 132 6.78 17.00 8.54
N SER A 133 6.07 16.17 7.79
CA SER A 133 4.97 15.36 8.30
C SER A 133 5.04 13.94 7.77
N LEU A 134 4.93 12.98 8.70
CA LEU A 134 4.87 11.56 8.37
C LEU A 134 3.54 11.20 7.70
N PHE A 135 2.43 11.79 8.16
CA PHE A 135 1.10 11.67 7.54
C PHE A 135 0.17 12.74 8.11
N GLN A 136 -0.99 12.90 7.48
CA GLN A 136 -2.00 13.87 7.88
C GLN A 136 -3.31 13.18 8.27
N ILE A 137 -3.99 13.75 9.26
CA ILE A 137 -5.35 13.37 9.67
C ILE A 137 -6.22 14.60 9.45
N TYR A 138 -7.25 14.49 8.61
CA TYR A 138 -8.25 15.54 8.40
C TYR A 138 -9.59 15.10 8.97
N ASP A 139 -10.05 15.80 10.01
CA ASP A 139 -11.39 15.61 10.56
C ASP A 139 -12.38 16.48 9.79
N LEU A 140 -13.23 15.84 8.99
CA LEU A 140 -14.23 16.48 8.12
C LEU A 140 -15.28 17.28 8.88
N ARG A 141 -15.52 16.95 10.15
CA ARG A 141 -16.53 17.61 10.98
C ARG A 141 -16.04 18.95 11.50
N THR A 142 -14.75 19.02 11.82
CA THR A 142 -14.11 20.23 12.35
C THR A 142 -13.32 21.01 11.31
N ARG A 143 -13.10 20.41 10.13
CA ARG A 143 -12.20 20.89 9.07
C ARG A 143 -10.78 21.14 9.57
N ARG A 144 -10.33 20.37 10.55
CA ARG A 144 -8.98 20.50 11.11
C ARG A 144 -8.06 19.43 10.53
N ILE A 145 -6.90 19.88 10.04
CA ILE A 145 -5.78 19.02 9.66
C ILE A 145 -4.81 18.92 10.84
N THR A 146 -4.48 17.70 11.25
CA THR A 146 -3.38 17.38 12.16
C THR A 146 -2.23 16.83 11.34
N ASN A 147 -1.08 17.51 11.39
CA ASN A 147 0.18 17.03 10.83
C ASN A 147 0.90 16.19 11.89
N VAL A 148 1.12 14.91 11.61
CA VAL A 148 1.83 14.02 12.54
C VAL A 148 3.33 14.15 12.28
N PRO A 149 4.14 14.50 13.29
CA PRO A 149 5.57 14.71 13.10
C PRO A 149 6.28 13.43 12.66
N VAL A 150 7.44 13.59 12.03
CA VAL A 150 8.29 12.47 11.64
C VAL A 150 8.76 11.69 12.87
N TYR A 151 8.71 10.37 12.78
CA TYR A 151 9.28 9.46 13.75
C TYR A 151 9.91 8.27 13.00
N PRO A 152 11.07 7.76 13.45
CA PRO A 152 11.88 8.26 14.58
C PRO A 152 12.56 9.58 14.27
N GLU A 153 12.73 10.48 15.24
CA GLU A 153 13.52 11.71 15.03
C GLU A 153 15.02 11.37 14.86
N PRO A 154 15.71 11.94 13.87
CA PRO A 154 17.14 11.72 13.70
C PRO A 154 17.93 12.49 14.75
N SER A 155 19.11 12.00 15.13
CA SER A 155 20.03 12.77 15.97
C SER A 155 20.50 14.02 15.21
N SER A 156 20.87 15.08 15.93
CA SER A 156 21.35 16.34 15.31
C SER A 156 22.50 16.11 14.32
N ALA A 157 23.42 15.20 14.66
CA ALA A 157 24.55 14.84 13.79
C ALA A 157 24.13 14.11 12.49
N LEU A 158 22.97 13.45 12.48
CA LEU A 158 22.39 12.84 11.29
C LEU A 158 21.56 13.84 10.49
N THR A 159 20.78 14.71 11.16
CA THR A 159 19.92 15.72 10.51
C THR A 159 20.65 16.50 9.43
N ASP A 160 21.84 17.01 9.74
CA ASP A 160 22.64 17.80 8.80
C ASP A 160 23.08 17.00 7.56
N LYS A 161 23.23 15.67 7.69
CA LYS A 161 23.65 14.79 6.59
C LYS A 161 22.49 14.35 5.70
N VAL A 162 21.27 14.31 6.25
CA VAL A 162 20.10 13.75 5.55
C VAL A 162 19.02 14.78 5.23
N GLN A 163 19.20 16.05 5.61
CA GLN A 163 18.18 17.10 5.51
C GLN A 163 17.50 17.17 4.14
N ASP A 164 18.27 17.09 3.05
CA ASP A 164 17.72 17.20 1.68
C ASP A 164 16.94 15.95 1.23
N ASN A 165 17.26 14.78 1.80
CA ASN A 165 16.65 13.49 1.46
C ASN A 165 15.69 12.98 2.54
N LEU A 166 15.50 13.74 3.62
CA LEU A 166 14.75 13.32 4.80
C LEU A 166 13.33 12.88 4.43
N TRP A 167 12.67 13.66 3.59
CA TRP A 167 11.31 13.40 3.10
C TRP A 167 11.21 12.05 2.35
N LEU A 168 12.26 11.65 1.62
CA LEU A 168 12.31 10.36 0.93
C LEU A 168 12.55 9.24 1.94
N MET A 169 13.45 9.43 2.90
CA MET A 169 13.74 8.43 3.94
C MET A 169 12.53 8.12 4.82
N TYR A 170 11.65 9.11 5.05
CA TYR A 170 10.36 8.93 5.73
C TYR A 170 9.21 8.55 4.79
N SER A 171 9.49 8.05 3.59
CA SER A 171 8.46 7.43 2.75
C SER A 171 7.80 6.29 3.51
N ALA A 172 6.48 6.31 3.58
CA ALA A 172 5.70 5.37 4.37
C ALA A 172 4.36 5.07 3.71
N ASN A 173 3.84 3.88 4.00
CA ASN A 173 2.47 3.50 3.68
C ASN A 173 1.57 3.71 4.90
N VAL A 174 0.37 4.20 4.68
CA VAL A 174 -0.63 4.48 5.74
C VAL A 174 -1.83 3.56 5.59
N LEU A 175 -2.18 2.88 6.67
CA LEU A 175 -3.31 1.96 6.75
C LEU A 175 -4.13 2.30 7.98
N CYS A 176 -5.45 2.39 7.85
CA CYS A 176 -6.32 2.75 8.95
C CYS A 176 -7.43 1.73 9.17
N ASN A 177 -7.80 1.58 10.44
CA ASN A 177 -9.12 1.15 10.85
C ASN A 177 -9.77 2.33 11.56
N LEU A 178 -10.58 3.07 10.80
CA LEU A 178 -11.19 4.31 11.25
C LEU A 178 -12.34 4.05 12.23
N ASN A 179 -12.86 2.82 12.30
CA ASN A 179 -13.84 2.41 13.30
C ASN A 179 -13.20 2.05 14.64
N LEU A 180 -12.01 1.45 14.63
CA LEU A 180 -11.22 1.14 15.84
C LEU A 180 -10.31 2.29 16.28
N HIS A 181 -10.31 3.40 15.54
CA HIS A 181 -9.44 4.56 15.76
C HIS A 181 -7.94 4.19 15.75
N LYS A 182 -7.54 3.31 14.84
CA LYS A 182 -6.17 2.82 14.70
C LYS A 182 -5.58 3.22 13.36
N ILE A 183 -4.35 3.69 13.38
CA ILE A 183 -3.56 4.02 12.20
C ILE A 183 -2.24 3.25 12.30
N PHE A 184 -1.91 2.52 11.25
CA PHE A 184 -0.60 1.92 11.07
C PHE A 184 0.18 2.66 9.99
N VAL A 185 1.43 2.97 10.29
CA VAL A 185 2.36 3.63 9.37
C VAL A 185 3.59 2.73 9.22
N SER A 186 3.75 2.15 8.04
CA SER A 186 4.86 1.24 7.75
C SER A 186 5.91 1.93 6.88
N MET A 187 7.17 1.86 7.31
CA MET A 187 8.25 2.66 6.72
C MET A 187 8.91 1.96 5.56
N TYR A 188 9.12 2.65 4.44
CA TYR A 188 9.72 2.04 3.24
C TYR A 188 11.19 1.64 3.44
N TYR A 189 11.90 2.37 4.30
CA TYR A 189 13.34 2.23 4.52
C TYR A 189 13.73 1.78 5.93
N PHE A 190 12.75 1.61 6.82
CA PHE A 190 12.97 1.17 8.19
C PHE A 190 12.17 -0.09 8.49
N ASP A 191 12.74 -0.99 9.28
CA ASP A 191 12.06 -2.17 9.81
C ASP A 191 11.13 -1.80 10.96
N MET A 192 10.21 -0.90 10.68
CA MET A 192 9.31 -0.28 11.63
C MET A 192 7.89 -0.14 11.08
N ILE A 193 6.92 -0.58 11.88
CA ILE A 193 5.49 -0.24 11.75
C ILE A 193 5.08 0.52 13.01
N GLN A 194 4.58 1.73 12.82
CA GLN A 194 4.22 2.65 13.90
C GLN A 194 2.70 2.65 14.07
N VAL A 195 2.23 2.62 15.31
CA VAL A 195 0.81 2.56 15.66
C VAL A 195 0.39 3.89 16.27
N TYR A 196 -0.59 4.55 15.67
CA TYR A 196 -1.14 5.82 16.13
C TYR A 196 -2.64 5.73 16.37
N ASP A 197 -3.16 6.65 17.18
CA ASP A 197 -4.59 6.97 17.21
C ASP A 197 -4.97 8.10 16.23
N LEU A 198 -6.26 8.39 16.14
CA LEU A 198 -6.82 9.49 15.33
C LEU A 198 -6.49 10.89 15.86
N GLN A 199 -5.78 11.02 16.99
CA GLN A 199 -5.23 12.30 17.46
C GLN A 199 -3.78 12.49 16.97
N GLY A 200 -3.20 11.48 16.31
CA GLY A 200 -1.82 11.50 15.85
C GLY A 200 -0.83 11.15 16.97
N LYS A 201 -1.29 10.55 18.08
CA LYS A 201 -0.40 10.14 19.17
C LYS A 201 0.13 8.74 18.92
N LEU A 202 1.46 8.60 18.97
CA LEU A 202 2.14 7.30 18.88
C LEU A 202 1.79 6.45 20.10
N GLN A 203 1.28 5.25 19.85
CA GLN A 203 0.86 4.28 20.87
C GLN A 203 1.84 3.11 20.98
N ASN A 204 2.39 2.65 19.86
CA ASN A 204 3.31 1.52 19.81
C ASN A 204 4.21 1.57 18.57
N VAL A 205 5.33 0.85 18.62
CA VAL A 205 6.25 0.64 17.49
C VAL A 205 6.54 -0.86 17.39
N ILE A 206 6.29 -1.43 16.22
CA ILE A 206 6.46 -2.85 15.93
C ILE A 206 7.69 -3.01 15.01
N CYS A 207 8.65 -3.80 15.49
CA CYS A 207 9.88 -4.11 14.76
C CYS A 207 10.08 -5.62 14.72
N LEU A 208 10.30 -6.19 13.53
CA LEU A 208 10.43 -7.64 13.36
C LEU A 208 11.89 -8.12 13.40
N GLY A 209 12.83 -7.27 13.01
CA GLY A 209 14.25 -7.54 13.05
C GLY A 209 14.91 -7.04 14.33
N LYS A 210 16.02 -7.69 14.70
CA LYS A 210 16.82 -7.38 15.91
C LYS A 210 17.34 -5.94 15.99
N ASP A 211 17.43 -5.24 14.86
CA ASP A 211 17.93 -3.87 14.76
C ASP A 211 16.83 -2.83 14.55
N GLY A 212 15.56 -3.24 14.46
CA GLY A 212 14.47 -2.36 14.02
C GLY A 212 14.10 -1.27 15.03
N ASP A 213 14.50 -1.40 16.29
CA ASP A 213 14.34 -0.39 17.34
C ASP A 213 15.52 0.59 17.42
N ASN A 214 16.65 0.30 16.76
CA ASN A 214 17.83 1.15 16.74
C ASN A 214 17.82 2.09 15.54
N ASN A 215 17.14 3.23 15.69
CA ASN A 215 16.95 4.23 14.64
C ASN A 215 18.26 4.70 14.00
N GLU A 216 19.27 5.01 14.81
CA GLU A 216 20.57 5.49 14.32
C GLU A 216 21.28 4.44 13.44
N LYS A 217 21.22 3.16 13.84
CA LYS A 217 21.77 2.07 13.04
C LYS A 217 21.05 1.95 11.70
N GLN A 218 19.72 2.13 11.68
CA GLN A 218 18.96 2.07 10.43
C GLN A 218 19.27 3.25 9.50
N PHE A 219 19.36 4.47 10.03
CA PHE A 219 19.82 5.64 9.26
C PHE A 219 21.20 5.40 8.64
N ARG A 220 22.15 4.88 9.42
CA ARG A 220 23.51 4.56 8.94
C ARG A 220 23.51 3.49 7.86
N LYS A 221 22.65 2.46 7.96
CA LYS A 221 22.52 1.45 6.89
C LYS A 221 22.13 2.10 5.56
N LEU A 222 21.15 3.00 5.58
CA LEU A 222 20.70 3.70 4.37
C LEU A 222 21.79 4.62 3.80
N LEU A 223 22.47 5.40 4.66
CA LEU A 223 23.53 6.31 4.25
C LEU A 223 24.75 5.58 3.67
N ASP A 224 25.10 4.44 4.27
CA ASP A 224 26.21 3.59 3.85
C ASP A 224 25.84 2.63 2.72
N ARG A 225 24.62 2.73 2.15
CA ARG A 225 24.08 1.83 1.11
C ARG A 225 24.19 0.35 1.47
N LYS A 226 24.04 0.04 2.76
CA LYS A 226 23.98 -1.34 3.24
C LYS A 226 22.57 -1.88 3.07
N ASN A 227 22.48 -3.20 2.97
CA ASN A 227 21.19 -3.88 2.92
C ASN A 227 20.31 -3.45 4.09
N TYR A 228 19.07 -3.13 3.76
CA TYR A 228 18.10 -2.59 4.70
C TYR A 228 16.79 -3.36 4.58
N VAL A 229 15.95 -3.21 5.60
CA VAL A 229 14.62 -3.77 5.62
C VAL A 229 13.63 -2.64 5.63
N GLY A 230 12.55 -2.79 4.88
CA GLY A 230 11.41 -1.90 4.98
C GLY A 230 10.17 -2.47 4.34
N TYR A 231 9.13 -1.65 4.29
CA TYR A 231 7.78 -2.04 3.96
C TYR A 231 7.32 -1.35 2.68
N ILE A 232 7.21 -2.15 1.62
CA ILE A 232 6.94 -1.63 0.27
C ILE A 232 5.45 -1.32 0.10
N GLN A 233 4.58 -2.13 0.72
CA GLN A 233 3.14 -2.01 0.59
C GLN A 233 2.45 -2.60 1.82
N CYS A 234 1.22 -2.14 2.05
CA CYS A 234 0.31 -2.69 3.06
C CYS A 234 -1.07 -2.97 2.48
N TYR A 235 -1.79 -3.90 3.11
CA TYR A 235 -3.17 -4.26 2.80
C TYR A 235 -3.94 -4.49 4.10
N ALA A 236 -5.25 -4.23 4.11
CA ALA A 236 -6.09 -4.40 5.30
C ALA A 236 -7.34 -5.23 5.01
N THR A 237 -7.73 -6.01 6.01
CA THR A 237 -9.08 -6.55 6.15
C THR A 237 -9.72 -5.99 7.42
N SER A 238 -10.99 -6.35 7.68
CA SER A 238 -11.66 -5.99 8.93
C SER A 238 -10.89 -6.45 10.17
N ASP A 239 -10.20 -7.58 10.05
CA ASP A 239 -9.64 -8.28 11.20
C ASP A 239 -8.13 -8.03 11.35
N TYR A 240 -7.42 -7.86 10.23
CA TYR A 240 -5.96 -7.80 10.22
C TYR A 240 -5.41 -6.77 9.24
N ALA A 241 -4.23 -6.26 9.56
CA ALA A 241 -3.35 -5.55 8.66
C ALA A 241 -2.22 -6.47 8.17
N TYR A 242 -1.84 -6.32 6.92
CA TYR A 242 -0.80 -7.10 6.26
C TYR A 242 0.24 -6.17 5.69
N PHE A 243 1.52 -6.50 5.91
CA PHE A 243 2.63 -5.67 5.49
C PHE A 243 3.65 -6.48 4.70
N ARG A 244 3.99 -6.01 3.50
CA ARG A 244 5.05 -6.59 2.68
C ARG A 244 6.41 -6.08 3.17
N ARG A 245 7.03 -6.86 4.04
CA ARG A 245 8.38 -6.62 4.56
C ARG A 245 9.42 -7.18 3.62
N SER A 246 10.34 -6.36 3.13
CA SER A 246 11.36 -6.77 2.17
C SER A 246 12.75 -6.49 2.70
N LEU A 247 13.64 -7.48 2.60
CA LEU A 247 15.07 -7.25 2.67
C LEU A 247 15.52 -6.76 1.30
N LYS A 248 16.15 -5.59 1.25
CA LYS A 248 16.61 -4.97 0.02
C LYS A 248 18.11 -4.85 -0.03
N ASP A 249 18.64 -5.00 -1.23
CA ASP A 249 20.02 -4.63 -1.53
C ASP A 249 20.15 -3.10 -1.41
N GLY A 250 21.18 -2.64 -0.69
CA GLY A 250 21.37 -1.22 -0.42
C GLY A 250 21.90 -0.41 -1.60
N GLU A 251 22.51 -1.06 -2.60
CA GLU A 251 23.04 -0.40 -3.80
C GLU A 251 22.01 -0.40 -4.94
N THR A 252 21.34 -1.53 -5.18
CA THR A 252 20.37 -1.63 -6.30
C THR A 252 18.93 -1.32 -5.89
N GLY A 253 18.60 -1.48 -4.61
CA GLY A 253 17.22 -1.38 -4.11
C GLY A 253 16.35 -2.59 -4.41
N ASP A 254 16.92 -3.64 -5.03
CA ASP A 254 16.20 -4.85 -5.38
C ASP A 254 15.83 -5.66 -4.13
N ALA A 255 14.64 -6.27 -4.16
CA ALA A 255 14.19 -7.14 -3.10
C ALA A 255 14.93 -8.48 -3.15
N MET A 256 15.73 -8.76 -2.12
CA MET A 256 16.45 -10.02 -1.93
C MET A 256 15.55 -11.10 -1.31
N ASN A 257 14.64 -10.69 -0.41
CA ASN A 257 13.66 -11.57 0.23
C ASN A 257 12.38 -10.76 0.53
N ASN A 258 11.22 -11.43 0.47
CA ASN A 258 9.93 -10.86 0.79
C ASN A 258 9.22 -11.68 1.87
N GLN A 259 8.60 -10.97 2.80
CA GLN A 259 7.75 -11.53 3.82
C GLN A 259 6.41 -10.80 3.86
N ILE A 260 5.36 -11.50 4.22
CA ILE A 260 4.09 -10.90 4.61
C ILE A 260 3.95 -11.03 6.12
N ALA A 261 3.94 -9.90 6.81
CA ALA A 261 3.65 -9.83 8.24
C ALA A 261 2.16 -9.54 8.44
N GLN A 262 1.46 -10.39 9.18
CA GLN A 262 0.10 -10.16 9.64
C GLN A 262 0.13 -9.58 11.04
N VAL A 263 -0.62 -8.51 11.24
CA VAL A 263 -0.75 -7.81 12.52
C VAL A 263 -2.23 -7.59 12.80
N ASP A 264 -2.67 -7.89 14.00
CA ASP A 264 -4.02 -7.50 14.43
C ASP A 264 -4.11 -5.98 14.65
N TRP A 265 -5.32 -5.44 14.76
CA TRP A 265 -5.51 -4.00 14.98
C TRP A 265 -5.04 -3.50 16.37
N ASN A 266 -4.66 -4.39 17.28
CA ASN A 266 -4.03 -4.04 18.55
C ASN A 266 -2.51 -3.89 18.44
N GLY A 267 -1.92 -4.25 17.29
CA GLY A 267 -0.49 -4.18 17.04
C GLY A 267 0.27 -5.45 17.43
N MET A 268 -0.43 -6.58 17.62
CA MET A 268 0.21 -7.87 17.84
C MET A 268 0.48 -8.55 16.49
N VAL A 269 1.74 -8.94 16.27
CA VAL A 269 2.12 -9.74 15.11
C VAL A 269 1.64 -11.17 15.32
N THR A 270 0.72 -11.63 14.47
CA THR A 270 0.12 -12.97 14.57
C THR A 270 0.85 -13.99 13.72
N HIS A 271 1.26 -13.59 12.49
CA HIS A 271 1.97 -14.46 11.56
C HIS A 271 3.01 -13.69 10.75
N VAL A 272 4.05 -14.41 10.33
CA VAL A 272 5.03 -13.93 9.35
C VAL A 272 5.32 -15.05 8.38
N TRP A 273 4.93 -14.83 7.12
CA TRP A 273 5.17 -15.75 6.02
C TRP A 273 6.34 -15.29 5.18
N GLU A 274 7.24 -16.19 4.82
CA GLU A 274 8.26 -16.00 3.81
C GLU A 274 7.68 -16.40 2.45
N VAL A 275 7.79 -15.50 1.47
CA VAL A 275 7.27 -15.73 0.11
C VAL A 275 8.42 -16.22 -0.75
N GLY A 276 8.39 -17.50 -1.13
CA GLY A 276 9.51 -18.17 -1.80
C GLY A 276 9.85 -17.65 -3.20
N GLN A 277 9.00 -16.80 -3.77
CA GLN A 277 9.28 -16.08 -5.02
C GLN A 277 9.32 -14.58 -4.80
N GLY A 278 10.17 -13.89 -5.55
CA GLY A 278 10.27 -12.43 -5.51
C GLY A 278 8.93 -11.78 -5.86
N MET A 279 8.31 -11.12 -4.89
CA MET A 279 7.24 -10.16 -5.16
C MET A 279 7.87 -8.92 -5.75
N THR A 280 7.23 -8.30 -6.74
CA THR A 280 7.76 -7.06 -7.34
C THR A 280 6.87 -5.88 -7.11
N SER A 281 5.55 -6.07 -7.06
CA SER A 281 4.59 -4.98 -6.97
C SER A 281 3.49 -5.25 -5.94
N GLY A 282 2.25 -4.88 -6.30
CA GLY A 282 0.99 -5.06 -5.58
C GLY A 282 0.78 -6.43 -4.92
N PHE A 283 0.13 -6.44 -3.76
CA PHE A 283 -0.53 -7.61 -3.19
C PHE A 283 -1.88 -7.26 -2.55
N CYS A 284 -2.75 -8.26 -2.46
CA CYS A 284 -4.00 -8.17 -1.72
C CYS A 284 -4.34 -9.50 -1.05
N ILE A 285 -5.27 -9.46 -0.10
CA ILE A 285 -5.75 -10.63 0.65
C ILE A 285 -7.24 -10.82 0.38
N ASP A 286 -7.60 -12.02 -0.06
CA ASP A 286 -8.99 -12.42 -0.26
C ASP A 286 -9.65 -12.87 1.05
N GLN A 287 -10.98 -12.86 1.09
CA GLN A 287 -11.78 -13.30 2.25
C GLN A 287 -11.51 -14.76 2.62
N ASP A 288 -11.22 -15.60 1.63
CA ASP A 288 -10.87 -17.01 1.80
C ASP A 288 -9.41 -17.21 2.28
N ARG A 289 -8.76 -16.16 2.78
CA ARG A 289 -7.35 -16.10 3.22
C ARG A 289 -6.36 -16.55 2.14
N TYR A 290 -6.58 -16.12 0.91
CA TYR A 290 -5.57 -16.23 -0.14
C TYR A 290 -4.80 -14.93 -0.29
N LEU A 291 -3.48 -15.04 -0.37
CA LEU A 291 -2.60 -13.96 -0.79
C LEU A 291 -2.50 -13.97 -2.31
N TYR A 292 -2.83 -12.84 -2.93
CA TYR A 292 -2.57 -12.59 -4.34
C TYR A 292 -1.43 -11.58 -4.47
N CYS A 293 -0.43 -11.85 -5.30
CA CYS A 293 0.71 -10.95 -5.48
C CYS A 293 1.22 -10.87 -6.93
N ILE A 294 1.72 -9.70 -7.32
CA ILE A 294 2.38 -9.49 -8.61
C ILE A 294 3.85 -9.85 -8.51
N LYS A 295 4.30 -10.66 -9.47
CA LYS A 295 5.70 -11.00 -9.71
C LYS A 295 6.08 -10.63 -11.14
N LYS A 296 7.16 -9.88 -11.30
CA LYS A 296 7.86 -9.75 -12.59
C LYS A 296 8.71 -11.01 -12.81
N GLY A 297 8.70 -11.48 -14.04
CA GLY A 297 9.54 -12.56 -14.52
C GLY A 297 9.90 -12.34 -15.98
N GLU A 298 10.47 -13.38 -16.57
CA GLU A 298 10.79 -13.42 -17.99
C GLU A 298 10.21 -14.70 -18.57
N LEU A 299 9.60 -14.60 -19.74
CA LEU A 299 9.09 -15.74 -20.49
C LEU A 299 9.49 -15.57 -21.95
N GLN A 300 10.14 -16.57 -22.54
CA GLN A 300 10.59 -16.53 -23.93
C GLN A 300 11.48 -15.30 -24.26
N ASN A 301 12.30 -14.85 -23.30
CA ASN A 301 13.13 -13.64 -23.37
C ASN A 301 12.34 -12.31 -23.44
N GLU A 302 11.05 -12.33 -23.13
CA GLU A 302 10.21 -11.15 -22.99
C GLU A 302 9.84 -10.92 -21.52
N GLU A 303 9.66 -9.66 -21.15
CA GLU A 303 9.19 -9.29 -19.82
C GLU A 303 7.76 -9.78 -19.62
N ALA A 304 7.52 -10.49 -18.52
CA ALA A 304 6.21 -11.01 -18.18
C ALA A 304 5.86 -10.66 -16.73
N PHE A 305 4.59 -10.41 -16.47
CA PHE A 305 4.06 -10.27 -15.12
C PHE A 305 3.10 -11.42 -14.80
N LEU A 306 3.28 -12.01 -13.63
CA LEU A 306 2.47 -13.10 -13.11
C LEU A 306 1.68 -12.59 -11.92
N ILE A 307 0.39 -12.89 -11.86
CA ILE A 307 -0.36 -12.82 -10.60
C ILE A 307 -0.42 -14.22 -10.01
N LEU A 308 0.21 -14.35 -8.86
CA LEU A 308 0.34 -15.59 -8.10
C LEU A 308 -0.65 -15.60 -6.94
N ARG A 309 -1.17 -16.78 -6.62
CA ARG A 309 -2.06 -17.01 -5.48
C ARG A 309 -1.45 -18.03 -4.53
N TYR A 310 -1.41 -17.70 -3.24
CA TYR A 310 -0.97 -18.57 -2.15
C TYR A 310 -2.10 -18.75 -1.13
N ALA A 311 -2.32 -19.97 -0.66
CA ALA A 311 -3.16 -20.21 0.51
C ALA A 311 -2.41 -19.77 1.76
N LEU A 312 -3.03 -18.95 2.61
CA LEU A 312 -2.53 -18.67 3.95
C LEU A 312 -3.15 -19.71 4.89
N SER A 313 -2.34 -20.66 5.37
CA SER A 313 -2.67 -21.61 6.42
C SER A 313 -2.53 -20.97 7.80
#